data_AF-M6RES4-F1
#
_entry.id   AF-M6RES4-F1
#
_cell.length_a   1.000
_cell.length_b   1.000
_cell.length_c   1.000
_cell.angle_alpha   90.00
_cell.angle_beta   90.00
_cell.angle_gamma   90.00
#
_symmetry.space_group_name_H-M   'P 1'
#
loop_
_entity.id
_entity.type
_entity.pdbx_description
1 polymer ?
#
loop_
_entity_poly.entity_id
_entity_poly.type
_entity_poly.pdbx_seq_one_letter_code
_entity_poly.pdbx_strand_id
1 'polypeptide(L)'
;MENSKTHDVIWNAAQKELVLSGCMQNYLRMLWGKKVIEWSPDYQTAFEILEEFNNKYAYDGRDPNSYNGILWCFGLFDRPWFPERNVFGNIRTMSSDSTKKKFKLQTYLDYVQSLEERNDKLDSQLLFPT
;
A
#
# COMPACT_ATOMS: atom_id res chain seq x y z
N MET A 1 8.21 -6.06 -4.49
CA MET A 1 7.04 -5.34 -3.98
C MET A 1 6.49 -4.37 -5.02
N GLU A 2 7.30 -3.46 -5.57
CA GLU A 2 6.86 -2.41 -6.52
C GLU A 2 5.89 -2.86 -7.63
N ASN A 3 6.21 -3.97 -8.31
CA ASN A 3 5.40 -4.54 -9.40
C ASN A 3 4.14 -5.30 -8.95
N SER A 4 3.70 -5.17 -7.70
CA SER A 4 2.49 -5.83 -7.16
C SER A 4 2.50 -7.37 -7.27
N LYS A 5 3.68 -7.99 -7.14
CA LYS A 5 3.88 -9.44 -7.21
C LYS A 5 4.27 -10.02 -5.85
N THR A 6 3.37 -9.91 -4.88
CA THR A 6 3.50 -10.56 -3.56
C THR A 6 2.49 -11.70 -3.43
N HIS A 7 2.58 -12.46 -2.34
CA HIS A 7 1.59 -13.50 -2.01
C HIS A 7 0.26 -12.92 -1.52
N ASP A 8 0.18 -11.61 -1.23
CA ASP A 8 -1.00 -10.96 -0.68
C ASP A 8 -1.77 -10.19 -1.76
N VAL A 9 -2.94 -10.73 -2.12
CA VAL A 9 -3.80 -10.15 -3.15
C VAL A 9 -4.33 -8.75 -2.79
N ILE A 10 -4.53 -8.45 -1.51
CA ILE A 10 -5.03 -7.13 -1.08
C ILE A 10 -3.92 -6.11 -1.19
N TRP A 11 -2.72 -6.48 -0.74
CA TRP A 11 -1.55 -5.63 -0.86
C TRP A 11 -1.24 -5.34 -2.33
N ASN A 12 -1.26 -6.37 -3.18
CA ASN A 12 -1.05 -6.21 -4.62
C ASN A 12 -2.07 -5.25 -5.25
N ALA A 13 -3.35 -5.36 -4.87
CA ALA A 13 -4.39 -4.45 -5.35
C ALA A 13 -4.20 -3.01 -4.87
N ALA A 14 -3.77 -2.81 -3.62
CA ALA A 14 -3.42 -1.48 -3.08
C ALA A 14 -2.23 -0.85 -3.83
N GLN A 15 -1.17 -1.62 -4.07
CA GLN A 15 -0.01 -1.15 -4.82
C GLN A 15 -0.37 -0.83 -6.28
N LYS A 16 -1.21 -1.66 -6.93
CA LYS A 16 -1.71 -1.37 -8.28
C LYS A 16 -2.53 -0.08 -8.33
N GLU A 17 -3.45 0.13 -7.37
CA GLU A 17 -4.23 1.38 -7.30
C GLU A 17 -3.29 2.59 -7.25
N LEU A 18 -2.28 2.54 -6.39
CA LEU A 18 -1.30 3.61 -6.24
C LEU A 18 -0.56 3.91 -7.55
N VAL A 19 -0.05 2.88 -8.22
CA VAL A 19 0.70 3.03 -9.47
C VAL A 19 -0.18 3.55 -10.60
N LEU A 20 -1.41 3.05 -10.74
CA LEU A 20 -2.29 3.33 -11.88
C LEU A 20 -3.09 4.62 -11.73
N SER A 21 -3.38 5.04 -10.50
CA SER A 21 -4.25 6.18 -10.23
C SER A 21 -3.56 7.35 -9.52
N GLY A 22 -2.38 7.14 -8.95
CA GLY A 22 -1.70 8.11 -8.08
C GLY A 22 -2.35 8.29 -6.70
N CYS A 23 -3.37 7.49 -6.40
CA CYS A 23 -4.10 7.49 -5.14
C CYS A 23 -4.13 6.09 -4.55
N MET A 24 -4.33 5.98 -3.23
CA MET A 24 -4.60 4.71 -2.57
C MET A 24 -5.66 4.90 -1.50
N GLN A 25 -6.61 3.97 -1.39
CA GLN A 25 -7.62 3.97 -0.33
C GLN A 25 -6.97 4.09 1.05
N ASN A 26 -7.39 5.10 1.83
CA ASN A 26 -6.74 5.47 3.08
C ASN A 26 -6.62 4.32 4.09
N TYR A 27 -7.64 3.46 4.20
CA TYR A 27 -7.56 2.30 5.09
C TYR A 27 -6.51 1.29 4.61
N LEU A 28 -6.37 1.13 3.30
CA LEU A 28 -5.40 0.21 2.71
C LEU A 28 -3.97 0.76 2.77
N ARG A 29 -3.74 2.09 2.79
CA ARG A 29 -2.41 2.66 3.05
C ARG A 29 -1.81 2.15 4.36
N MET A 30 -2.63 1.99 5.40
CA MET A 30 -2.19 1.43 6.67
C MET A 30 -1.78 -0.05 6.54
N LEU A 31 -2.63 -0.89 5.92
CA LEU A 31 -2.29 -2.30 5.69
C LEU A 31 -1.03 -2.41 4.82
N TRP A 32 -0.97 -1.63 3.75
CA TRP A 32 0.13 -1.57 2.80
C TRP A 32 1.46 -1.26 3.51
N GLY A 33 1.48 -0.22 4.33
CA GLY A 33 2.64 0.16 5.13
C GLY A 33 3.07 -0.94 6.10
N LYS A 34 2.12 -1.51 6.85
CA LYS A 34 2.41 -2.60 7.79
C LYS A 34 2.96 -3.84 7.09
N LYS A 35 2.47 -4.20 5.91
CA LYS A 35 3.00 -5.35 5.16
C LYS A 35 4.41 -5.14 4.63
N VAL A 36 4.76 -3.93 4.18
CA VAL A 36 6.16 -3.64 3.81
C VAL A 36 7.08 -3.82 5.00
N ILE A 37 6.68 -3.36 6.20
CA ILE A 37 7.44 -3.59 7.44
C ILE A 37 7.59 -5.09 7.73
N GLU A 38 6.50 -5.86 7.61
CA GLU A 38 6.50 -7.31 7.88
C GLU A 38 7.45 -8.10 6.96
N TRP A 39 7.65 -7.65 5.72
CA TRP A 39 8.41 -8.37 4.70
C TRP A 39 9.81 -7.80 4.45
N SER A 40 10.17 -6.71 5.12
CA SER A 40 11.50 -6.09 5.01
C SER A 40 12.47 -6.69 6.02
N PRO A 41 13.78 -6.71 5.73
CA PRO A 41 14.78 -7.25 6.66
C PRO A 41 14.88 -6.43 7.96
N ASP A 42 14.61 -5.13 7.89
CA ASP A 42 14.67 -4.20 9.01
C ASP A 42 13.77 -2.97 8.76
N TYR A 43 13.58 -2.15 9.79
CA TYR A 43 12.70 -0.97 9.72
C TYR A 43 13.24 0.16 8.85
N GLN A 44 14.56 0.29 8.74
CA GLN A 44 15.16 1.33 7.91
C GLN A 44 14.86 1.03 6.43
N THR A 45 15.12 -0.20 6.00
CA THR A 45 14.77 -0.68 4.65
C THR A 45 13.27 -0.54 4.39
N ALA A 46 12.42 -0.89 5.37
CA ALA A 46 10.98 -0.72 5.22
C ALA A 46 10.57 0.75 5.02
N PHE A 47 11.18 1.67 5.77
CA PHE A 47 10.89 3.10 5.64
C PHE A 47 11.32 3.63 4.27
N GLU A 48 12.53 3.29 3.82
CA GLU A 48 13.07 3.71 2.52
C GLU A 48 12.15 3.24 1.37
N ILE A 49 11.68 1.99 1.40
CA ILE A 49 10.72 1.46 0.41
C ILE A 49 9.39 2.23 0.43
N LEU A 50 8.85 2.50 1.62
CA LEU A 50 7.57 3.20 1.77
C LEU A 50 7.66 4.65 1.29
N GLU A 51 8.74 5.33 1.66
CA GLU A 51 9.04 6.69 1.21
C GLU A 51 9.21 6.73 -0.31
N GLU A 52 10.02 5.84 -0.88
CA GLU A 52 10.25 5.77 -2.32
C GLU A 52 8.95 5.57 -3.09
N PHE A 53 8.17 4.54 -2.75
CA PHE A 53 6.94 4.23 -3.47
C PHE A 53 5.89 5.34 -3.32
N ASN A 54 5.73 5.89 -2.12
CA ASN A 54 4.79 6.98 -1.90
C ASN A 54 5.21 8.25 -2.67
N ASN A 55 6.50 8.60 -2.65
CA ASN A 55 7.00 9.78 -3.36
C ASN A 55 7.00 9.62 -4.89
N LYS A 56 7.20 8.39 -5.37
CA LYS A 56 7.22 8.07 -6.80
C LYS A 56 5.84 8.08 -7.43
N TYR A 57 4.84 7.53 -6.74
CA TYR A 57 3.54 7.26 -7.34
C TYR A 57 2.40 8.14 -6.79
N ALA A 58 2.43 8.50 -5.50
CA ALA A 58 1.29 9.19 -4.90
C ALA A 58 1.26 10.68 -5.30
N TYR A 59 0.08 11.18 -5.71
CA TYR A 59 -0.11 12.61 -5.96
C TYR A 59 0.07 13.45 -4.70
N ASP A 60 -0.28 12.88 -3.54
CA ASP A 60 -0.09 13.47 -2.22
C ASP A 60 1.26 13.09 -1.58
N GLY A 61 2.18 12.48 -2.34
CA GLY A 61 3.53 12.17 -1.89
C GLY A 61 4.40 13.40 -1.69
N ARG A 62 5.56 13.24 -1.04
CA ARG A 62 6.51 14.33 -0.71
C ARG A 62 5.88 15.47 0.13
N ASP A 63 4.83 15.14 0.87
CA ASP A 63 4.12 16.06 1.76
C ASP A 63 4.32 15.66 3.23
N PRO A 64 4.41 16.60 4.19
CA PRO A 64 4.52 16.27 5.61
C PRO A 64 3.44 15.30 6.12
N ASN A 65 2.21 15.37 5.59
CA ASN A 65 1.16 14.41 5.97
C ASN A 65 1.46 13.01 5.45
N SER A 66 2.06 12.88 4.27
CA SER A 66 2.53 11.60 3.73
C SER A 66 3.60 10.98 4.63
N TYR A 67 4.58 11.76 5.08
CA TYR A 67 5.58 11.30 6.05
C TYR A 67 4.95 10.87 7.37
N ASN A 68 4.02 11.66 7.91
CA ASN A 68 3.30 11.31 9.13
C ASN A 68 2.49 10.03 8.98
N GLY A 69 1.87 9.81 7.81
CA GLY A 69 1.15 8.58 7.49
C GLY A 69 2.06 7.34 7.41
N ILE A 70 3.24 7.49 6.81
CA ILE A 70 4.28 6.45 6.81
C ILE A 70 4.75 6.18 8.23
N LEU A 71 5.10 7.22 9.00
CA LEU A 71 5.59 7.07 10.37
C LEU A 71 4.53 6.51 11.34
N TRP A 72 3.25 6.76 11.10
CA TRP A 72 2.17 6.06 11.81
C TRP A 72 2.25 4.54 11.59
N CYS A 73 2.76 4.10 10.43
CA CYS A 73 3.02 2.69 10.20
C CYS A 73 4.06 2.12 11.19
N PHE A 74 4.97 2.95 11.68
CA PHE A 74 5.98 2.64 12.69
C PHE A 74 5.57 3.03 14.12
N GLY A 75 4.33 3.47 14.34
CA GLY A 75 3.77 3.77 15.67
C GLY A 75 3.74 5.24 16.06
N LEU A 76 4.14 6.16 15.18
CA LEU A 76 3.97 7.60 15.44
C LEU A 76 2.49 7.92 15.68
N PHE A 77 2.20 8.63 16.78
CA PHE A 77 0.84 9.01 17.21
C PHE A 77 -0.11 7.83 17.52
N ASP A 78 0.39 6.60 17.62
CA ASP A 78 -0.39 5.47 18.12
C ASP A 78 0.08 5.06 19.52
N ARG A 79 -0.77 4.33 20.25
CA ARG A 79 -0.43 3.74 21.54
C ARG A 79 0.28 2.39 21.36
N PRO A 80 1.00 1.88 22.38
CA PRO A 80 1.51 0.52 22.38
C PRO A 80 0.40 -0.54 22.32
N TRP A 81 0.69 -1.65 21.64
CA TRP A 81 -0.18 -2.83 21.53
C TRP A 81 0.48 -4.03 22.18
N PHE A 82 -0.25 -4.70 23.08
CA PHE A 82 0.22 -5.88 23.81
C PHE A 82 -0.63 -7.12 23.48
N PRO A 83 -0.04 -8.33 23.55
CA PRO A 83 1.37 -8.61 23.84
C PRO A 83 2.29 -8.27 22.65
N GLU A 84 3.60 -8.22 22.91
CA GLU A 84 4.63 -8.06 21.89
C GLU A 84 4.51 -9.13 20.81
N ARG A 85 4.78 -8.77 19.55
CA ARG A 85 4.77 -9.69 18.40
C ARG A 85 6.08 -9.63 17.64
N ASN A 86 6.48 -10.77 17.10
CA ASN A 86 7.62 -10.86 16.18
C ASN A 86 7.50 -9.81 15.06
N VAL A 87 8.64 -9.26 14.68
CA VAL A 87 8.80 -8.14 13.72
C VAL A 87 8.29 -6.79 14.21
N PHE A 88 7.13 -6.71 14.87
CA PHE A 88 6.49 -5.43 15.20
C PHE A 88 6.74 -4.92 16.64
N GLY A 89 7.25 -5.77 17.52
CA GLY A 89 7.29 -5.44 18.94
C GLY A 89 5.88 -5.10 19.44
N ASN A 90 5.71 -3.89 19.97
CA ASN A 90 4.43 -3.35 20.43
C ASN A 90 3.76 -2.38 19.44
N ILE A 91 4.23 -2.31 18.19
CA ILE A 91 3.55 -1.55 17.13
C ILE A 91 2.27 -2.30 16.75
N ARG A 92 1.18 -1.56 16.52
CA ARG A 92 -0.09 -2.14 16.05
C ARG A 92 0.15 -3.02 14.82
N THR A 93 -0.30 -4.27 14.81
CA THR A 93 -0.25 -5.07 13.57
C THR A 93 -1.56 -4.98 12.79
N MET A 94 -1.49 -5.25 11.48
CA MET A 94 -2.66 -5.40 10.63
C MET A 94 -2.52 -6.66 9.78
N SER A 95 -3.61 -7.42 9.64
CA SER A 95 -3.65 -8.61 8.79
C SER A 95 -4.66 -8.46 7.66
N SER A 96 -4.34 -9.08 6.54
CA SER A 96 -5.20 -9.09 5.36
C SER A 96 -6.50 -9.84 5.64
N ASP A 97 -6.47 -10.89 6.47
CA ASP A 97 -7.69 -11.59 6.89
C ASP A 97 -8.62 -10.72 7.75
N SER A 98 -8.06 -9.87 8.62
CA SER A 98 -8.89 -8.90 9.36
C SER A 98 -9.43 -7.81 8.42
N THR A 99 -8.66 -7.43 7.41
CA THR A 99 -9.06 -6.43 6.41
C THR A 99 -10.19 -6.95 5.53
N LYS A 100 -10.12 -8.21 5.05
CA LYS A 100 -11.20 -8.89 4.30
C LYS A 100 -12.55 -8.82 5.01
N LYS A 101 -12.56 -8.92 6.34
CA LYS A 101 -13.79 -8.88 7.15
C LYS A 101 -14.39 -7.48 7.28
N LYS A 102 -13.57 -6.43 7.20
CA LYS A 102 -13.98 -5.04 7.46
C LYS A 102 -14.23 -4.23 6.19
N PHE A 103 -13.65 -4.66 5.08
CA PHE A 103 -13.59 -3.91 3.85
C PHE A 103 -14.33 -4.65 2.73
N LYS A 104 -15.07 -3.91 1.89
CA LYS A 104 -15.79 -4.46 0.73
C LYS A 104 -14.80 -4.84 -0.37
N LEU A 105 -14.09 -5.95 -0.18
CA LEU A 105 -12.93 -6.31 -0.99
C LEU A 105 -13.27 -6.53 -2.46
N GLN A 106 -14.38 -7.22 -2.76
CA GLN A 106 -14.72 -7.53 -4.16
C GLN A 106 -14.87 -6.26 -5.00
N THR A 107 -15.69 -5.30 -4.55
CA THR A 107 -15.89 -4.02 -5.24
C THR A 107 -14.59 -3.26 -5.46
N TYR A 108 -13.67 -3.34 -4.49
CA TYR A 108 -12.37 -2.69 -4.62
C TYR A 108 -11.45 -3.41 -5.63
N LEU A 109 -11.45 -4.74 -5.64
CA LEU A 109 -10.69 -5.51 -6.63
C LEU A 109 -11.21 -5.25 -8.04
N ASP A 110 -12.53 -5.21 -8.23
CA ASP A 110 -13.16 -4.88 -9.52
C ASP A 110 -12.78 -3.46 -9.98
N TYR A 111 -12.72 -2.51 -9.06
CA TYR A 111 -12.25 -1.15 -9.35
C TYR A 111 -10.79 -1.13 -9.80
N VAL A 112 -9.90 -1.84 -9.10
CA VAL A 112 -8.49 -1.91 -9.48
C VAL A 112 -8.33 -2.59 -10.84
N GLN A 113 -9.08 -3.64 -11.12
CA GLN A 113 -9.10 -4.27 -12.44
C GLN A 113 -9.53 -3.27 -13.53
N SER A 114 -10.54 -2.43 -13.27
CA SER A 114 -10.97 -1.39 -14.22
C SER A 114 -9.90 -0.30 -14.45
N LEU A 115 -8.97 -0.09 -13.52
CA LEU A 115 -7.82 0.80 -13.73
C LEU A 115 -6.83 0.15 -14.71
N GLU A 116 -6.52 -1.13 -14.53
CA GLU A 116 -5.63 -1.90 -15.40
C GLU A 116 -6.15 -1.91 -16.84
N GLU A 117 -7.42 -2.27 -17.03
CA GLU A 117 -8.05 -2.31 -18.36
C GLU A 117 -8.07 -0.95 -19.06
N ARG A 118 -8.12 0.16 -18.31
CA ARG A 118 -8.04 1.50 -18.88
C ARG A 118 -6.61 1.86 -19.29
N ASN A 119 -5.63 1.48 -18.49
CA ASN A 119 -4.22 1.72 -18.80
C ASN A 119 -3.79 0.95 -20.07
N ASP A 120 -4.17 -0.32 -20.19
CA ASP A 120 -3.85 -1.15 -21.36
C ASP A 120 -4.46 -0.57 -22.66
N LYS A 121 -5.67 -0.01 -22.58
CA LYS A 121 -6.31 0.69 -23.70
C LYS A 121 -5.56 1.96 -24.10
N LEU A 122 -5.05 2.73 -23.14
CA LEU A 122 -4.26 3.93 -23.43
C LEU A 122 -2.92 3.55 -24.07
N ASP A 123 -2.24 2.54 -23.55
CA ASP A 123 -0.95 2.08 -24.08
C ASP A 123 -1.09 1.53 -25.51
N SER A 124 -2.15 0.75 -25.77
CA SER A 124 -2.44 0.27 -27.14
C SER A 124 -2.77 1.40 -28.12
N GLN A 125 -3.48 2.45 -27.69
CA GLN A 125 -3.72 3.64 -28.52
C GLN A 125 -2.45 4.44 -28.82
N LEU A 126 -1.51 4.52 -27.86
CA LEU A 126 -0.22 5.19 -28.05
C LEU A 126 0.73 4.40 -28.97
N LEU A 127 0.67 3.07 -28.94
CA LEU A 127 1.51 2.20 -29.79
C LEU A 127 1.00 2.09 -31.23
N PHE A 128 -0.30 2.30 -31.46
CA PHE A 128 -0.92 2.25 -32.79
C PHE A 128 -1.79 3.49 -33.03
N PRO A 129 -1.19 4.68 -33.20
CA PRO A 129 -1.95 5.89 -33.52
C PRO A 129 -2.56 5.76 -34.91
N THR A 130 -3.89 5.89 -35.01
CA THR A 130 -4.64 5.95 -36.28
C THR A 130 -4.38 7.22 -37.05
#